data_AF-A0AAU9BQU0-F1
#
_entry.id   AF-A0AAU9BQU0-F1
#
_cell.length_a   1.000
_cell.length_b   1.000
_cell.length_c   1.000
_cell.angle_alpha   90.00
_cell.angle_beta   90.00
_cell.angle_gamma   90.00
#
_symmetry.space_group_name_H-M   'P 1'
#
loop_
_entity.id
_entity.type
_entity.pdbx_description
1 polymer ?
#
loop_
_entity_poly.entity_id
_entity_poly.type
_entity_poly.pdbx_seq_one_letter_code
_entity_poly.pdbx_strand_id
1 'polypeptide(L)' 'MANNVSHKLSHTMIRGRTYYTNFRLNDSTSFVRLSLGTDRQKQTEMIMNQIRPFIPLVQNGTMSLEEFKRKI' A
#
# COMPACT_ATOMS: atom_id res chain seq x y z
N MET A 1 17.50 -25.19 4.82
CA MET A 1 16.83 -24.09 5.56
C MET A 1 15.78 -23.49 4.64
N ALA A 2 14.50 -23.81 4.84
CA ALA A 2 13.43 -23.21 4.08
C ALA A 2 13.27 -21.77 4.54
N ASN A 3 13.65 -20.81 3.70
CA ASN A 3 13.32 -19.41 3.92
C ASN A 3 11.81 -19.31 3.80
N ASN A 4 11.11 -19.28 4.94
CA ASN A 4 9.73 -18.84 5.02
C ASN A 4 9.70 -17.36 4.63
N VAL A 5 9.77 -17.09 3.33
CA VAL A 5 9.35 -15.82 2.76
C VAL A 5 7.90 -15.65 3.17
N SER A 6 7.69 -14.96 4.29
CA SER A 6 6.39 -14.39 4.61
C SER A 6 5.96 -13.67 3.33
N HIS A 7 4.85 -14.09 2.73
CA HIS A 7 4.19 -13.39 1.63
C HIS A 7 3.62 -12.06 2.16
N LYS A 8 4.46 -11.27 2.82
CA LYS A 8 4.11 -9.99 3.38
C LYS A 8 4.06 -9.05 2.19
N LEU A 9 2.83 -8.76 1.77
CA LEU A 9 2.55 -7.82 0.72
C LEU A 9 3.22 -6.48 1.06
N SER A 10 4.27 -6.11 0.31
CA SER A 10 4.98 -4.84 0.49
C SER A 10 4.00 -3.66 0.50
N HIS A 11 4.32 -2.66 1.32
CA HIS A 11 3.50 -1.45 1.52
C HIS A 11 2.08 -1.75 2.03
N THR A 12 1.87 -2.88 2.70
CA THR A 12 0.58 -3.24 3.30
C THR A 12 0.73 -3.39 4.80
N MET A 13 -0.27 -2.93 5.54
CA MET A 13 -0.44 -3.22 6.96
C MET A 13 -1.88 -3.65 7.24
N ILE A 14 -2.07 -4.48 8.25
CA ILE A 14 -3.39 -4.81 8.78
C ILE A 14 -3.53 -4.19 10.17
N ARG A 15 -4.67 -3.56 10.45
CA ARG A 15 -5.02 -3.06 11.79
C ARG A 15 -6.44 -3.49 12.12
N GLY A 16 -6.59 -4.31 13.16
CA GLY A 16 -7.84 -5.01 13.42
C GLY A 16 -8.16 -5.96 12.29
N ARG A 17 -9.29 -5.73 11.60
CA ARG A 17 -9.71 -6.51 10.42
C ARG A 17 -9.46 -5.78 9.10
N THR A 18 -8.98 -4.54 9.11
CA THR A 18 -8.90 -3.74 7.87
C THR A 18 -7.47 -3.72 7.34
N TYR A 19 -7.32 -3.97 6.04
CA TYR A 19 -6.06 -3.79 5.33
C TYR A 19 -5.88 -2.33 4.89
N TYR A 20 -4.65 -1.86 4.96
CA TYR A 20 -4.24 -0.52 4.55
C TYR A 20 -3.02 -0.60 3.64
N THR A 21 -2.95 0.28 2.64
CA THR A 21 -1.67 0.64 2.04
C THR A 21 -0.93 1.58 2.98
N ASN A 22 0.37 1.36 3.18
CA ASN A 22 1.20 2.07 4.13
C ASN A 22 2.64 2.22 3.62
N PHE A 23 3.02 3.45 3.27
CA PHE A 23 4.37 3.79 2.77
C PHE A 23 4.80 5.20 3.18
N ARG A 24 6.10 5.45 3.22
CA ARG A 24 6.69 6.77 3.52
C ARG A 24 6.80 7.59 2.24
N LEU A 25 6.66 8.90 2.34
CA LEU A 25 7.11 9.82 1.29
C LEU A 25 8.64 9.99 1.39
N ASN A 26 9.35 10.15 0.27
CA ASN A 26 10.82 10.06 0.25
C ASN A 26 11.51 11.10 1.14
N ASP A 27 11.01 12.34 1.14
CA ASP A 27 11.63 13.46 1.83
C ASP A 27 10.94 13.84 3.15
N SER A 28 10.10 12.94 3.70
CA SER A 28 9.25 13.29 4.84
C SER A 28 9.18 12.19 5.91
N THR A 29 9.05 12.61 7.17
CA THR A 29 8.58 11.73 8.26
C THR A 29 7.11 11.34 8.09
N SER A 30 6.43 11.91 7.10
CA SER A 30 5.03 11.64 6.77
C SER A 30 4.84 10.28 6.11
N PHE A 31 3.76 9.62 6.52
CA PHE A 31 3.33 8.35 5.96
C PHE A 31 1.99 8.53 5.27
N VAL A 32 1.84 7.87 4.13
CA VAL A 32 0.54 7.61 3.53
C VAL A 32 -0.01 6.35 4.18
N ARG A 33 -1.21 6.45 4.77
CA ARG A 33 -1.99 5.31 5.26
C ARG A 33 -3.42 5.42 4.76
N LEU A 34 -3.82 4.53 3.86
CA LEU A 34 -5.17 4.52 3.28
C LEU A 34 -5.77 3.13 3.43
N SER A 35 -7.04 3.09 3.85
CA SER A 35 -7.80 1.83 3.93
C SER A 35 -8.00 1.27 2.52
N LEU A 36 -7.82 -0.03 2.36
CA LEU A 36 -8.18 -0.75 1.13
C LEU A 36 -9.66 -1.17 1.12
N GLY A 37 -10.43 -0.79 2.16
CA GLY A 37 -11.86 -1.08 2.25
C GLY A 37 -12.20 -2.57 2.39
N THR A 38 -11.20 -3.42 2.67
CA THR A 38 -11.36 -4.87 2.72
C THR A 38 -10.67 -5.49 3.93
N ASP A 39 -11.22 -6.61 4.39
CA ASP A 39 -10.67 -7.51 5.40
C ASP A 39 -10.18 -8.84 4.79
N ARG A 40 -10.24 -8.97 3.45
CA ARG A 40 -9.85 -10.18 2.74
C ARG A 40 -8.46 -10.05 2.14
N GLN A 41 -7.57 -11.00 2.45
CA GLN A 41 -6.21 -11.04 1.93
C GLN A 41 -6.18 -11.08 0.40
N LYS A 42 -6.94 -11.96 -0.24
CA LYS A 42 -6.96 -12.10 -1.72
C LYS A 42 -7.39 -10.80 -2.41
N GLN A 43 -8.37 -10.11 -1.86
CA GLN A 43 -8.83 -8.82 -2.40
C GLN A 43 -7.77 -7.73 -2.20
N THR A 44 -7.10 -7.73 -1.05
CA THR A 44 -5.96 -6.85 -0.77
C THR A 44 -4.82 -7.06 -1.75
N GLU A 45 -4.47 -8.31 -2.07
CA GLU A 45 -3.44 -8.63 -3.07
C GLU A 45 -3.79 -8.09 -4.46
N MET A 46 -5.05 -8.23 -4.88
CA MET A 46 -5.54 -7.68 -6.16
C MET A 46 -5.42 -6.15 -6.20
N ILE A 47 -5.93 -5.46 -5.16
CA ILE A 47 -5.89 -3.99 -5.09
C ILE A 47 -4.43 -3.51 -5.06
N MET A 48 -3.58 -4.11 -4.22
CA MET A 48 -2.17 -3.73 -4.12
C MET A 48 -1.41 -3.96 -5.42
N ASN A 49 -1.70 -5.04 -6.17
CA ASN A 49 -1.08 -5.26 -7.48
C ASN A 49 -1.46 -4.17 -8.48
N GLN A 50 -2.68 -3.60 -8.39
CA GLN A 50 -3.11 -2.50 -9.23
C GLN A 50 -2.45 -1.16 -8.83
N ILE A 51 -2.36 -0.86 -7.53
CA ILE A 51 -1.93 0.47 -7.07
C ILE A 51 -0.42 0.59 -6.81
N ARG A 52 0.29 -0.53 -6.56
CA ARG A 52 1.72 -0.52 -6.21
C ARG A 52 2.61 0.20 -7.23
N PRO A 53 2.40 0.11 -8.56
CA PRO A 53 3.20 0.86 -9.53
C PRO A 53 3.14 2.38 -9.36
N PHE A 54 2.07 2.91 -8.74
CA PHE A 54 1.91 4.36 -8.51
C PHE A 54 2.55 4.84 -7.22
N ILE A 55 2.87 3.95 -6.27
CA ILE A 55 3.53 4.31 -5.01
C ILE A 55 4.81 5.13 -5.23
N PRO A 56 5.79 4.72 -6.05
CA PRO A 56 7.00 5.52 -6.28
C PRO A 56 6.70 6.90 -6.90
N LEU A 57 5.63 7.02 -7.69
CA LEU A 57 5.19 8.31 -8.26
C LEU A 57 4.63 9.25 -7.18
N VAL A 58 3.96 8.71 -6.17
CA VAL A 58 3.54 9.51 -5.00
C VAL A 58 4.75 9.88 -4.16
N GLN A 59 5.69 8.94 -3.97
CA GLN A 59 6.88 9.17 -3.15
C GLN A 59 7.81 10.24 -3.71
N ASN A 60 7.94 10.34 -5.04
CA ASN A 60 8.78 11.34 -5.72
C ASN A 60 8.00 12.61 -6.12
N GLY A 61 6.73 12.73 -5.74
CA GLY A 61 5.91 13.90 -6.01
C GLY A 61 5.37 14.03 -7.44
N THR A 62 5.61 13.06 -8.33
CA THR A 62 5.07 13.05 -9.70
C THR A 62 3.54 12.89 -9.71
N MET A 63 2.99 12.17 -8.72
CA MET A 63 1.55 11.94 -8.56
C MET A 63 1.09 12.46 -7.19
N SER A 64 -0.01 13.21 -7.18
CA SER A 64 -0.59 13.69 -5.93
C SER A 64 -1.28 12.56 -5.14
N LEU A 65 -1.34 12.68 -3.81
CA LEU A 65 -2.05 11.71 -2.97
C LEU A 65 -3.54 11.58 -3.33
N GLU A 66 -4.16 12.68 -3.77
CA GLU A 66 -5.55 12.68 -4.22
C GLU A 66 -5.75 11.87 -5.51
N GLU A 67 -4.81 11.95 -6.45
CA GLU A 67 -4.84 11.13 -7.67
C GLU A 67 -4.61 9.66 -7.34
N PHE A 68 -3.69 9.36 -6.43
CA PHE A 68 -3.44 8.00 -5.96
C PHE A 68 -4.68 7.38 -5.30
N LYS A 69 -5.42 8.14 -4.48
CA LYS A 69 -6.68 7.68 -3.86
C LYS A 69 -7.72 7.25 -4.90
N ARG A 70 -7.75 7.85 -6.09
CA ARG A 70 -8.68 7.49 -7.18
C ARG A 70 -8.30 6.17 -7.88
N LYS A 71 -7.14 5.58 -7.57
CA LYS A 71 -6.70 4.29 -8.11
C LYS A 71 -7.08 3.10 -7.21
N ILE A 72 -7.54 3.36 -5.99
CA ILE A 72 -8.03 2.38 -5.01
C ILE A 72 -9.54 2.20 -5.23
#